data_AF-A0A7C6PS89-F1
#
_entry.id   AF-A0A7C6PS89-F1
#
_cell.length_a   1.000
_cell.length_b   1.000
_cell.length_c   1.000
_cell.angle_alpha   90.00
_cell.angle_beta   90.00
_cell.angle_gamma   90.00
#
_symmetry.space_group_name_H-M   'P 1'
#
loop_
_entity.id
_entity.type
_entity.pdbx_description
1 polymer ?
#
loop_
_entity_poly.entity_id
_entity_poly.type
_entity_poly.pdbx_seq_one_letter_code
_entity_poly.pdbx_strand_id
1 'polypeptide(L)'
;MRKLKLDRLLAITCLVLMVYIIYSFVFDSLSNRPTKEAEKGFLDLHDLDFAQGGAVFLAGNWAFYPFAFIDPLSKQEPAPSYIDVPALWNNLAYDGKLMGADGYGSYRLKIRLAENTGQIGLKLPDMSSSYRLYINGELVAQNGRTGTSKEEEIPQWKPGVAFYNPTTPELDLVVHISNFHHAKGGMWKGILIGNKDDILKYREVNLMRSYILFGILSIMAIFLLSFSLIEKISPVFLSGCFVYFPP
;
A
#
# COMPACT_ATOMS: atom_id res chain seq x y z
N MET A 1 15.41 17.02 -46.24
CA MET A 1 14.23 16.37 -45.63
C MET A 1 14.51 15.02 -44.95
N ARG A 2 15.26 14.08 -45.55
CA ARG A 2 15.49 12.73 -44.96
C ARG A 2 16.35 12.72 -43.68
N LYS A 3 17.41 13.55 -43.63
CA LYS A 3 18.26 13.72 -42.42
C LYS A 3 17.47 14.26 -41.23
N LEU A 4 16.67 15.31 -41.44
CA LEU A 4 15.86 15.92 -40.38
C LEU A 4 14.86 14.93 -39.74
N LYS A 5 14.32 13.97 -40.49
CA LYS A 5 13.45 12.91 -39.94
C LYS A 5 14.23 11.86 -39.13
N LEU A 6 15.47 11.57 -39.51
CA LEU A 6 16.33 10.61 -38.82
C LEU A 6 16.85 11.19 -37.48
N ASP A 7 17.28 12.45 -37.47
CA ASP A 7 17.76 13.13 -36.26
C ASP A 7 16.65 13.24 -35.20
N ARG A 8 15.39 13.43 -35.65
CA ARG A 8 14.21 13.45 -34.78
C ARG A 8 13.84 12.09 -34.22
N LEU A 9 13.88 11.05 -35.04
CA LEU A 9 13.63 9.68 -34.59
C LEU A 9 14.67 9.28 -33.54
N LEU A 10 15.95 9.58 -33.78
CA LEU A 10 17.04 9.35 -32.83
C LEU A 10 16.83 10.10 -31.51
N ALA A 11 16.43 11.38 -31.57
CA ALA A 11 16.17 12.16 -30.36
C ALA A 11 15.02 11.57 -29.51
N ILE A 12 13.93 11.13 -30.14
CA ILE A 12 12.80 10.49 -29.45
C ILE A 12 13.23 9.15 -28.86
N THR A 13 13.97 8.32 -29.61
CA THR A 13 14.48 7.04 -29.13
C THR A 13 15.41 7.21 -27.93
N CYS A 14 16.34 8.18 -27.97
CA CYS A 14 17.22 8.50 -26.85
C CYS A 14 16.45 8.97 -25.61
N LEU A 15 15.42 9.80 -25.79
CA LEU A 15 14.56 10.26 -24.69
C LEU A 15 13.82 9.08 -24.04
N VAL A 16 13.23 8.19 -24.83
CA VAL A 16 12.52 6.99 -24.34
C VAL A 16 13.46 6.06 -23.59
N LEU A 17 14.66 5.83 -24.11
CA LEU A 17 15.68 4.99 -23.45
C LEU A 17 16.17 5.62 -22.14
N MET A 18 16.37 6.94 -22.10
CA MET A 18 16.74 7.65 -20.88
C MET A 18 15.64 7.52 -19.81
N VAL A 19 14.37 7.69 -20.20
CA VAL A 19 13.22 7.50 -19.29
C VAL A 19 13.15 6.06 -18.78
N TYR A 20 13.36 5.07 -19.66
CA TYR A 20 13.37 3.65 -19.28
C TYR A 20 14.50 3.32 -18.30
N ILE A 21 15.71 3.84 -18.53
CA ILE A 21 16.86 3.62 -17.63
C ILE A 21 16.58 4.26 -16.26
N ILE A 22 16.09 5.51 -16.23
CA ILE A 22 15.74 6.16 -14.97
C ILE A 22 14.62 5.39 -14.26
N TYR A 23 13.61 4.92 -14.99
CA TYR A 23 12.55 4.07 -14.44
C TYR A 23 13.13 2.80 -13.82
N SER A 24 14.00 2.07 -14.52
CA SER A 24 14.63 0.85 -14.00
C SER A 24 15.46 1.11 -12.73
N PHE A 25 16.18 2.23 -12.67
CA PHE A 25 17.01 2.59 -11.51
C PHE A 25 16.19 3.07 -10.31
N VAL A 26 15.05 3.70 -10.56
CA VAL A 26 14.11 4.17 -9.53
C VAL A 26 13.28 3.02 -8.95
N PHE A 27 12.94 2.03 -9.76
CA PHE A 27 12.13 0.88 -9.35
C PHE A 27 12.93 -0.34 -8.88
N ASP A 28 14.26 -0.33 -9.02
CA ASP A 28 15.09 -1.38 -8.45
C ASP A 28 15.17 -1.22 -6.92
N SER A 29 14.35 -2.00 -6.21
CA SER A 29 14.55 -2.50 -4.83
C SER A 29 13.20 -2.91 -4.23
N LEU A 30 12.77 -4.14 -4.52
CA LEU A 30 11.70 -4.82 -3.76
C LEU A 30 11.92 -6.32 -3.56
N SER A 31 13.10 -6.87 -3.87
CA SER A 31 13.26 -8.34 -3.98
C SER A 31 13.99 -9.05 -2.84
N ASN A 32 14.57 -8.37 -1.85
CA ASN A 32 15.43 -9.05 -0.85
C ASN A 32 15.12 -8.71 0.62
N ARG A 33 13.86 -8.42 0.97
CA ARG A 33 13.49 -8.34 2.38
C ARG A 33 13.08 -9.73 2.88
N PRO A 34 13.60 -10.20 4.03
CA PRO A 34 13.19 -11.48 4.58
C PRO A 34 11.67 -11.47 4.83
N THR A 35 10.96 -12.38 4.18
CA THR A 35 9.53 -12.58 4.36
C THR A 35 9.33 -13.65 5.41
N LYS A 36 9.18 -13.24 6.68
CA LYS A 36 8.47 -14.04 7.66
C LYS A 36 6.98 -13.74 7.48
N GLU A 37 6.19 -14.78 7.27
CA GLU A 37 4.74 -14.68 7.07
C GLU A 37 4.01 -15.12 8.34
N ALA A 38 2.88 -14.48 8.59
CA ALA A 38 2.00 -14.84 9.69
C ALA A 38 1.35 -16.20 9.41
N GLU A 39 1.22 -17.02 10.44
CA GLU A 39 0.50 -18.27 10.40
C GLU A 39 -0.60 -18.25 11.46
N LYS A 40 -1.86 -18.42 11.03
CA LYS A 40 -3.04 -18.46 11.92
C LYS A 40 -3.10 -17.28 12.89
N GLY A 41 -2.83 -16.07 12.40
CA GLY A 41 -2.90 -14.83 13.19
C GLY A 41 -1.72 -14.62 14.15
N PHE A 42 -0.63 -15.36 14.00
CA PHE A 42 0.61 -15.16 14.76
C PHE A 42 1.81 -14.94 13.83
N LEU A 43 2.67 -13.98 14.16
CA LEU A 43 3.90 -13.69 13.43
C LEU A 43 5.06 -13.51 14.41
N ASP A 44 6.14 -14.27 14.20
CA ASP A 44 7.31 -14.21 15.07
C ASP A 44 8.46 -13.41 14.44
N LEU A 45 8.72 -12.22 14.99
CA LEU A 45 9.79 -11.32 14.59
C LEU A 45 10.90 -11.22 15.64
N HIS A 46 11.00 -12.17 16.59
CA HIS A 46 11.99 -12.06 17.68
C HIS A 46 13.45 -12.04 17.19
N ASP A 47 13.75 -12.76 16.11
CA ASP A 47 15.10 -12.82 15.52
C ASP A 47 15.47 -11.56 14.72
N LEU A 48 14.49 -10.69 14.49
CA LEU A 48 14.63 -9.59 13.56
C LEU A 48 15.08 -8.35 14.32
N ASP A 49 16.32 -7.95 14.05
CA ASP A 49 16.85 -6.68 14.56
C ASP A 49 16.40 -5.52 13.66
N PHE A 50 15.41 -4.75 14.12
CA PHE A 50 14.98 -3.56 13.40
C PHE A 50 16.07 -2.50 13.30
N ALA A 51 17.09 -2.45 14.17
CA ALA A 51 18.16 -1.46 14.10
C ALA A 51 19.08 -1.63 12.89
N GLN A 52 19.12 -2.83 12.29
CA GLN A 52 19.97 -3.14 11.13
C GLN A 52 19.26 -3.03 9.78
N GLY A 53 18.12 -2.32 9.69
CA GLY A 53 17.37 -2.15 8.44
C GLY A 53 16.27 -3.21 8.23
N GLY A 54 15.78 -3.81 9.31
CA GLY A 54 14.87 -4.96 9.32
C GLY A 54 13.39 -4.64 9.07
N ALA A 55 13.01 -3.59 8.33
CA ALA A 55 11.58 -3.30 8.13
C ALA A 55 10.89 -4.41 7.31
N VAL A 56 9.87 -5.07 7.88
CA VAL A 56 9.16 -6.22 7.28
C VAL A 56 7.68 -5.92 7.05
N PHE A 57 7.13 -6.50 5.98
CA PHE A 57 5.69 -6.46 5.77
C PHE A 57 5.03 -7.48 6.68
N LEU A 58 3.95 -7.07 7.34
CA LEU A 58 3.10 -7.93 8.14
C LEU A 58 2.18 -8.77 7.23
N ALA A 59 2.80 -9.64 6.45
CA ALA A 59 2.14 -10.49 5.47
C ALA A 59 1.77 -11.87 6.05
N GLY A 60 0.99 -12.65 5.32
CA GLY A 60 0.59 -14.00 5.68
C GLY A 60 -0.84 -14.09 6.19
N ASN A 61 -1.14 -15.15 6.94
CA ASN A 61 -2.49 -15.54 7.29
C ASN A 61 -2.95 -14.89 8.62
N TRP A 62 -3.81 -13.89 8.53
CA TRP A 62 -4.34 -13.13 9.67
C TRP A 62 -5.67 -13.70 10.15
N ALA A 63 -5.96 -13.54 11.44
CA ALA A 63 -7.30 -13.79 11.95
C ALA A 63 -8.26 -12.72 11.42
N PHE A 64 -9.41 -13.13 10.91
CA PHE A 64 -10.37 -12.25 10.26
C PHE A 64 -11.81 -12.52 10.73
N TYR A 65 -12.51 -11.42 11.01
CA TYR A 65 -13.87 -11.38 11.52
C TYR A 65 -14.73 -10.57 10.54
N PRO A 66 -15.30 -11.22 9.52
CA PRO A 66 -16.19 -10.56 8.57
C PRO A 66 -17.45 -10.04 9.29
N PHE A 67 -17.87 -8.83 8.92
CA PHE A 67 -19.07 -8.15 9.45
C PHE A 67 -19.11 -8.03 10.97
N ALA A 68 -17.95 -7.93 11.61
CA ALA A 68 -17.83 -7.68 13.04
C ALA A 68 -16.69 -6.72 13.32
N PHE A 69 -16.95 -5.74 14.19
CA PHE A 69 -15.90 -4.97 14.86
C PHE A 69 -15.66 -5.57 16.24
N ILE A 70 -14.61 -6.36 16.37
CA ILE A 70 -14.20 -6.97 17.64
C ILE A 70 -13.73 -5.91 18.63
N ASP A 71 -13.82 -6.20 19.92
CA ASP A 71 -13.24 -5.33 20.95
C ASP A 71 -11.71 -5.52 20.96
N PRO A 72 -10.90 -4.47 20.69
CA PRO A 72 -9.44 -4.57 20.67
C PRO A 72 -8.80 -5.01 21.99
N LEU A 73 -9.52 -4.94 23.11
CA LEU A 73 -9.05 -5.40 24.43
C LEU A 73 -9.54 -6.82 24.76
N SER A 74 -10.53 -7.34 24.03
CA SER A 74 -11.09 -8.65 24.34
C SER A 74 -10.12 -9.78 24.00
N LYS A 75 -10.02 -10.73 24.94
CA LYS A 75 -9.33 -12.00 24.73
C LYS A 75 -10.29 -13.15 24.39
N GLN A 76 -11.60 -12.89 24.46
CA GLN A 76 -12.65 -13.84 24.12
C GLN A 76 -13.37 -13.31 22.89
N GLU A 77 -13.03 -13.90 21.75
CA GLU A 77 -13.64 -13.59 20.46
C GLU A 77 -14.30 -14.85 19.89
N PRO A 78 -15.25 -14.69 18.96
CA PRO A 78 -15.73 -15.80 18.15
C PRO A 78 -14.55 -16.54 17.50
N ALA A 79 -14.77 -17.77 17.05
CA ALA A 79 -13.74 -18.46 16.28
C ALA A 79 -13.41 -17.63 15.01
N PRO A 80 -12.15 -17.19 14.82
CA PRO A 80 -11.79 -16.41 13.65
C PRO A 80 -11.87 -17.28 12.40
N SER A 81 -12.24 -16.64 11.29
CA SER A 81 -11.80 -17.11 9.97
C SER A 81 -10.36 -16.66 9.75
N TYR A 82 -9.71 -17.13 8.70
CA TYR A 82 -8.39 -16.65 8.34
C TYR A 82 -8.35 -16.16 6.90
N ILE A 83 -7.62 -15.08 6.68
CA ILE A 83 -7.43 -14.48 5.36
C ILE A 83 -5.96 -14.13 5.18
N ASP A 84 -5.46 -14.35 3.97
CA ASP A 84 -4.11 -13.92 3.63
C ASP A 84 -4.07 -12.41 3.45
N VAL A 85 -3.03 -11.78 3.97
CA VAL A 85 -2.77 -10.35 3.83
C VAL A 85 -1.41 -10.22 3.13
N PRO A 86 -1.31 -9.44 2.04
CA PRO A 86 -2.39 -8.68 1.41
C PRO A 86 -3.38 -9.54 0.59
N ALA A 87 -4.68 -9.29 0.72
CA ALA A 87 -5.70 -9.81 -0.20
C ALA A 87 -6.94 -8.92 -0.26
N LEU A 88 -7.75 -9.14 -1.28
CA LEU A 88 -9.10 -8.58 -1.39
C LEU A 88 -10.09 -9.54 -0.75
N TRP A 89 -10.98 -9.03 0.09
CA TRP A 89 -12.08 -9.86 0.63
C TRP A 89 -13.22 -10.05 -0.37
N ASN A 90 -13.18 -9.41 -1.55
CA ASN A 90 -14.29 -9.38 -2.52
C ASN A 90 -14.83 -10.78 -2.87
N ASN A 91 -13.91 -11.73 -3.05
CA ASN A 91 -14.21 -13.11 -3.41
C ASN A 91 -14.17 -14.06 -2.22
N LEU A 92 -14.07 -13.55 -0.99
CA LEU A 92 -14.12 -14.35 0.20
C LEU A 92 -15.55 -14.88 0.38
N ALA A 93 -15.68 -16.19 0.53
CA ALA A 93 -16.96 -16.81 0.86
C ALA A 93 -17.25 -16.64 2.35
N TYR A 94 -18.40 -16.06 2.67
CA TYR A 94 -18.92 -15.91 4.02
C TYR A 94 -20.42 -16.21 4.01
N ASP A 95 -20.87 -17.09 4.91
CA ASP A 95 -22.27 -17.52 5.02
C ASP A 95 -22.90 -17.94 3.68
N GLY A 96 -22.15 -18.72 2.89
CA GLY A 96 -22.60 -19.22 1.59
C GLY A 96 -22.66 -18.18 0.46
N LYS A 97 -22.21 -16.95 0.68
CA LYS A 97 -22.17 -15.87 -0.32
C LYS A 97 -20.78 -15.24 -0.42
N LEU A 98 -20.50 -14.54 -1.51
CA LEU A 98 -19.31 -13.70 -1.59
C LEU A 98 -19.53 -12.44 -0.75
N MET A 99 -18.51 -12.05 0.00
CA MET A 99 -18.53 -10.82 0.79
C MET A 99 -18.71 -9.58 -0.08
N GLY A 100 -18.20 -9.60 -1.32
CA GLY A 100 -18.30 -8.47 -2.24
C GLY A 100 -17.37 -7.32 -1.87
N ALA A 101 -17.44 -6.23 -2.62
CA ALA A 101 -16.64 -5.04 -2.33
C ALA A 101 -17.12 -4.38 -1.02
N ASP A 102 -18.44 -4.21 -0.90
CA ASP A 102 -19.08 -3.51 0.20
C ASP A 102 -19.16 -4.38 1.45
N GLY A 103 -18.58 -3.92 2.56
CA GLY A 103 -18.57 -4.67 3.80
C GLY A 103 -17.61 -4.08 4.83
N TYR A 104 -17.54 -4.73 5.98
CA TYR A 104 -16.65 -4.35 7.06
C TYR A 104 -16.16 -5.58 7.80
N GLY A 105 -15.10 -5.43 8.59
CA GLY A 105 -14.61 -6.50 9.44
C GLY A 105 -13.35 -6.12 10.21
N SER A 106 -12.98 -6.98 11.15
CA SER A 106 -11.76 -6.85 11.94
C SER A 106 -10.71 -7.86 11.49
N TYR A 107 -9.47 -7.40 11.42
CA TYR A 107 -8.27 -8.23 11.27
C TYR A 107 -7.52 -8.21 12.60
N ARG A 108 -6.98 -9.35 13.01
CA ARG A 108 -6.13 -9.44 14.21
C ARG A 108 -4.84 -10.19 13.90
N LEU A 109 -3.72 -9.65 14.36
CA LEU A 109 -2.40 -10.28 14.28
C LEU A 109 -1.66 -10.10 15.59
N LYS A 110 -1.21 -11.21 16.15
CA LYS A 110 -0.29 -11.23 17.29
C LYS A 110 1.13 -11.28 16.78
N ILE A 111 1.96 -10.37 17.25
CA ILE A 111 3.36 -10.27 16.83
C ILE A 111 4.24 -10.45 18.06
N ARG A 112 5.26 -11.29 17.95
CA ARG A 112 6.35 -11.37 18.92
C ARG A 112 7.55 -10.58 18.40
N LEU A 113 7.97 -9.58 19.14
CA LEU A 113 9.15 -8.75 18.86
C LEU A 113 10.36 -9.22 19.67
N ALA A 114 11.54 -8.72 19.29
CA ALA A 114 12.74 -8.81 20.13
C ALA A 114 12.56 -8.00 21.42
N GLU A 115 13.27 -8.39 22.48
CA GLU A 115 13.33 -7.57 23.69
C GLU A 115 13.99 -6.23 23.40
N ASN A 116 13.55 -5.17 24.10
CA ASN A 116 14.12 -3.81 23.98
C ASN A 116 14.10 -3.23 22.55
N THR A 117 13.11 -3.62 21.74
CA THR A 117 12.95 -3.16 20.34
C THR A 117 12.90 -1.62 20.17
N GLY A 118 12.59 -0.86 21.23
CA GLY A 118 12.49 0.60 21.17
C GLY A 118 11.25 1.08 20.40
N GLN A 119 11.23 2.35 20.00
CA GLN A 119 10.09 2.94 19.27
C GLN A 119 9.97 2.32 17.87
N ILE A 120 8.84 1.66 17.61
CA ILE A 120 8.52 1.11 16.30
C ILE A 120 7.76 2.13 15.45
N GLY A 121 7.96 2.04 14.14
CA GLY A 121 7.18 2.71 13.13
C GLY A 121 6.31 1.72 12.36
N LEU A 122 5.14 2.19 11.94
CA LEU A 122 4.22 1.46 11.09
C LEU A 122 3.87 2.35 9.90
N LYS A 123 4.14 1.86 8.69
CA LYS A 123 3.61 2.47 7.48
C LYS A 123 2.33 1.78 7.08
N LEU A 124 1.27 2.58 7.09
CA LEU A 124 -0.08 2.15 6.80
C LEU A 124 -0.35 2.43 5.32
N PRO A 125 -0.73 1.41 4.56
CA PRO A 125 -1.16 1.64 3.19
C PRO A 125 -2.46 2.44 3.18
N ASP A 126 -2.81 2.89 1.99
CA ASP A 126 -4.19 3.16 1.65
C ASP A 126 -5.03 1.88 1.76
N MET A 127 -5.69 1.72 2.90
CA MET A 127 -6.72 0.70 3.09
C MET A 127 -8.04 1.14 2.46
N SER A 128 -8.94 0.18 2.19
CA SER A 128 -10.27 0.46 1.62
C SER A 128 -11.02 1.48 2.46
N SER A 129 -11.54 2.53 1.84
CA SER A 129 -12.39 3.59 2.43
C SER A 129 -11.96 4.14 3.79
N SER A 130 -12.12 3.40 4.89
CA SER A 130 -11.79 3.85 6.23
C SER A 130 -11.25 2.71 7.11
N TYR A 131 -10.40 3.06 8.07
CA TYR A 131 -9.86 2.09 9.03
C TYR A 131 -9.59 2.70 10.41
N ARG A 132 -9.50 1.82 11.40
CA ARG A 132 -8.90 2.08 12.72
C ARG A 132 -7.91 0.98 13.05
N LEU A 133 -6.71 1.37 13.45
CA LEU A 133 -5.65 0.47 13.89
C LEU A 133 -5.46 0.64 15.39
N TYR A 134 -5.52 -0.48 16.08
CA TYR A 134 -5.24 -0.61 17.50
C TYR A 134 -4.00 -1.46 17.73
N ILE A 135 -3.23 -1.12 18.76
CA ILE A 135 -2.13 -1.94 19.26
C ILE A 135 -2.31 -2.09 20.75
N ASN A 136 -2.42 -3.34 21.24
CA ASN A 136 -2.70 -3.65 22.64
C ASN A 136 -3.92 -2.87 23.19
N GLY A 137 -4.94 -2.68 22.34
CA GLY A 137 -6.15 -1.94 22.66
C GLY A 137 -6.09 -0.42 22.51
N GLU A 138 -4.90 0.18 22.36
CA GLU A 138 -4.75 1.63 22.13
C GLU A 138 -4.98 1.98 20.67
N LEU A 139 -5.77 3.02 20.37
CA LEU A 139 -5.96 3.52 19.01
C LEU A 139 -4.70 4.27 18.54
N VAL A 140 -3.92 3.63 17.66
CA VAL A 140 -2.63 4.16 17.19
C VAL A 140 -2.75 4.92 15.87
N ALA A 141 -3.71 4.54 15.01
CA ALA A 141 -3.98 5.27 13.78
C ALA A 141 -5.43 5.11 13.33
N GLN A 142 -5.92 6.10 12.60
CA GLN A 142 -7.23 6.03 11.95
C GLN A 142 -7.23 6.85 10.67
N ASN A 143 -8.15 6.50 9.78
CA ASN A 143 -8.40 7.22 8.55
C ASN A 143 -9.89 7.12 8.23
N GLY A 144 -10.54 8.26 8.06
CA GLY A 144 -12.00 8.34 7.92
C GLY A 144 -12.73 7.93 9.20
N ARG A 145 -13.97 7.50 9.05
CA ARG A 145 -14.80 6.91 10.12
C ARG A 145 -15.32 5.57 9.65
N THR A 146 -14.90 4.50 10.32
CA THR A 146 -15.42 3.14 10.09
C THR A 146 -16.89 3.06 10.47
N GLY A 147 -17.70 2.44 9.63
CA GLY A 147 -19.13 2.23 9.86
C GLY A 147 -19.54 0.80 9.51
N THR A 148 -20.74 0.41 9.94
CA THR A 148 -21.36 -0.88 9.56
C THR A 148 -22.28 -0.75 8.34
N SER A 149 -22.47 0.47 7.87
CA SER A 149 -23.23 0.82 6.66
C SER A 149 -22.57 1.97 5.90
N LYS A 150 -23.07 2.23 4.69
CA LYS A 150 -22.61 3.32 3.83
C LYS A 150 -22.84 4.70 4.45
N GLU A 151 -23.92 4.86 5.20
CA GLU A 151 -24.31 6.13 5.82
C GLU A 151 -23.46 6.45 7.06
N GLU A 152 -22.99 5.41 7.77
CA GLU A 152 -22.13 5.55 8.93
C GLU A 152 -20.67 5.79 8.54
N GLU A 153 -20.23 5.19 7.42
CA GLU A 153 -18.87 5.31 6.90
C GLU A 153 -18.58 6.72 6.37
N ILE A 154 -17.42 7.27 6.77
CA ILE A 154 -16.83 8.43 6.12
C ILE A 154 -15.51 7.97 5.48
N PRO A 155 -15.44 7.83 4.15
CA PRO A 155 -14.22 7.37 3.49
C PRO A 155 -13.17 8.47 3.49
N GLN A 156 -11.90 8.05 3.57
CA GLN A 156 -10.76 8.93 3.45
C GLN A 156 -9.59 8.15 2.83
N TRP A 157 -8.94 8.69 1.81
CA TRP A 157 -7.82 8.02 1.15
C TRP A 157 -6.49 8.68 1.57
N LYS A 158 -5.87 8.15 2.62
CA LYS A 158 -4.63 8.75 3.17
C LYS A 158 -3.68 7.66 3.69
N PRO A 159 -2.58 7.38 2.96
CA PRO A 159 -1.46 6.62 3.52
C PRO A 159 -0.91 7.33 4.76
N GLY A 160 -0.58 6.54 5.78
CA GLY A 160 -0.19 7.04 7.09
C GLY A 160 1.12 6.47 7.58
N VAL A 161 1.74 7.17 8.53
CA VAL A 161 2.77 6.59 9.39
C VAL A 161 2.28 6.76 10.82
N ALA A 162 2.43 5.71 11.61
CA ALA A 162 2.15 5.72 13.03
C ALA A 162 3.38 5.24 13.80
N PHE A 163 3.49 5.66 15.06
CA PHE A 163 4.58 5.25 15.93
C PHE A 163 4.00 4.68 17.21
N TYR A 164 4.67 3.66 17.74
CA TYR A 164 4.25 3.02 18.98
C TYR A 164 5.49 2.66 19.80
N ASN A 165 5.36 2.73 21.13
CA ASN A 165 6.42 2.36 22.06
C ASN A 165 6.00 1.07 22.77
N PRO A 166 6.49 -0.11 22.31
CA PRO A 166 6.17 -1.38 22.94
C PRO A 166 6.64 -1.40 24.39
N THR A 167 5.73 -1.71 25.31
CA THR A 167 6.05 -1.96 26.73
C THR A 167 6.33 -3.43 26.99
N THR A 168 5.89 -4.32 26.09
CA THR A 168 6.15 -5.76 26.14
C THR A 168 6.58 -6.28 24.76
N PRO A 169 7.27 -7.43 24.68
CA PRO A 169 7.62 -8.05 23.40
C PRO A 169 6.42 -8.55 22.60
N GLU A 170 5.25 -8.71 23.22
CA GLU A 170 4.03 -9.12 22.54
C GLU A 170 3.22 -7.90 22.11
N LEU A 171 2.88 -7.85 20.83
CA LEU A 171 1.95 -6.87 20.27
C LEU A 171 0.71 -7.58 19.77
N ASP A 172 -0.44 -7.01 20.09
CA ASP A 172 -1.72 -7.40 19.55
C ASP A 172 -2.25 -6.29 18.64
N LEU A 173 -2.20 -6.53 17.33
CA LEU A 173 -2.66 -5.59 16.33
C LEU A 173 -4.08 -5.94 15.94
N VAL A 174 -4.99 -4.97 16.07
CA VAL A 174 -6.37 -5.09 15.59
C VAL A 174 -6.65 -3.99 14.58
N VAL A 175 -7.11 -4.35 13.39
CA VAL A 175 -7.45 -3.41 12.33
C VAL A 175 -8.92 -3.55 11.97
N HIS A 176 -9.69 -2.50 12.22
CA HIS A 176 -11.07 -2.39 11.77
C HIS A 176 -11.07 -1.73 10.40
N ILE A 177 -11.70 -2.36 9.42
CA ILE A 177 -11.86 -1.81 8.06
C ILE A 177 -13.35 -1.78 7.75
N SER A 178 -13.82 -0.67 7.18
CA SER A 178 -15.10 -0.64 6.47
C SER A 178 -14.90 -0.11 5.07
N ASN A 179 -15.66 -0.67 4.13
CA ASN A 179 -15.67 -0.27 2.75
C ASN A 179 -17.08 -0.25 2.20
N PHE A 180 -17.60 0.95 1.89
CA PHE A 180 -18.88 1.13 1.19
C PHE A 180 -18.78 2.13 0.02
N HIS A 181 -17.56 2.58 -0.29
CA HIS A 181 -17.28 3.62 -1.29
C HIS A 181 -16.17 3.24 -2.29
N HIS A 182 -15.62 2.03 -2.21
CA HIS A 182 -14.53 1.61 -3.08
C HIS A 182 -14.75 0.19 -3.63
N ALA A 183 -14.33 -0.06 -4.87
CA ALA A 183 -14.55 -1.36 -5.54
C ALA A 183 -13.68 -2.50 -5.00
N LYS A 184 -12.57 -2.15 -4.34
CA LYS A 184 -11.69 -3.10 -3.65
C LYS A 184 -11.98 -3.01 -2.17
N GLY A 185 -12.22 -4.14 -1.52
CA GLY A 185 -12.44 -4.22 -0.08
C GLY A 185 -11.38 -5.08 0.62
N GLY A 186 -11.16 -4.81 1.90
CA GLY A 186 -10.18 -5.48 2.73
C GLY A 186 -8.75 -4.94 2.62
N MET A 187 -7.80 -5.69 3.17
CA MET A 187 -6.41 -5.25 3.26
C MET A 187 -5.57 -5.73 2.07
N TRP A 188 -5.70 -5.08 0.91
CA TRP A 188 -4.99 -5.48 -0.32
C TRP A 188 -3.53 -5.00 -0.42
N LYS A 189 -3.04 -4.28 0.60
CA LYS A 189 -1.64 -3.89 0.78
C LYS A 189 -1.25 -4.19 2.22
N GLY A 190 -0.04 -4.71 2.43
CA GLY A 190 0.44 -5.02 3.77
C GLY A 190 0.86 -3.78 4.55
N ILE A 191 0.72 -3.85 5.88
CA ILE A 191 1.33 -2.90 6.80
C ILE A 191 2.82 -3.21 6.88
N LEU A 192 3.67 -2.18 6.82
CA LEU A 192 5.12 -2.34 7.01
C LEU A 192 5.48 -1.92 8.43
N ILE A 193 6.13 -2.80 9.19
CA ILE A 193 6.66 -2.52 10.52
C ILE A 193 8.19 -2.38 10.44
N GLY A 194 8.77 -1.52 11.26
CA GLY A 194 10.22 -1.36 11.39
C GLY A 194 10.55 -0.45 12.56
N ASN A 195 11.82 -0.08 12.71
CA ASN A 195 12.16 1.03 13.60
C ASN A 195 11.58 2.34 13.02
N LYS A 196 11.42 3.37 13.86
CA LYS A 196 10.89 4.68 13.45
C LYS A 196 11.65 5.29 12.27
N ASP A 197 12.98 5.31 12.32
CA ASP A 197 13.82 6.01 11.36
C ASP A 197 13.79 5.34 9.98
N ASP A 198 13.75 4.02 9.94
CA ASP A 198 13.59 3.21 8.73
C ASP A 198 12.26 3.48 8.05
N ILE A 199 11.18 3.58 8.84
CA ILE A 199 9.85 3.86 8.30
C ILE A 199 9.75 5.29 7.78
N LEU A 200 10.37 6.26 8.47
CA LEU A 200 10.47 7.64 7.99
C LEU A 200 11.31 7.71 6.71
N LYS A 201 12.49 7.11 6.69
CA LYS A 201 13.37 7.03 5.52
C LYS A 201 12.67 6.35 4.35
N TYR A 202 11.92 5.27 4.59
CA TYR A 202 11.14 4.60 3.56
C TYR A 202 10.01 5.49 3.00
N ARG A 203 9.40 6.34 3.83
CA ARG A 203 8.45 7.35 3.37
C ARG A 203 9.13 8.43 2.53
N GLU A 204 10.26 8.96 2.98
CA GLU A 204 11.01 10.01 2.28
C GLU A 204 11.54 9.53 0.92
N VAL A 205 12.13 8.33 0.87
CA VAL A 205 12.59 7.71 -0.38
C VAL A 205 11.41 7.54 -1.34
N ASN A 206 10.26 7.05 -0.88
CA ASN A 206 9.09 6.93 -1.76
C ASN A 206 8.56 8.28 -2.25
N LEU A 207 8.58 9.33 -1.42
CA LEU A 207 8.22 10.69 -1.85
C LEU A 207 9.19 11.23 -2.89
N MET A 208 10.50 11.05 -2.67
CA MET A 208 11.53 11.42 -3.65
C MET A 208 11.33 10.71 -4.99
N ARG A 209 11.04 9.39 -4.97
CA ARG A 209 10.70 8.64 -6.19
C ARG A 209 9.50 9.24 -6.92
N SER A 210 8.43 9.59 -6.20
CA SER A 210 7.26 10.24 -6.78
C SER A 210 7.58 11.61 -7.40
N TYR A 211 8.43 12.42 -6.76
CA TYR A 211 8.85 13.70 -7.31
C TYR A 211 9.73 13.55 -8.55
N ILE A 212 10.64 12.56 -8.58
CA ILE A 212 11.44 12.24 -9.76
C ILE A 212 10.52 11.84 -10.92
N LEU A 213 9.54 10.95 -10.67
CA LEU A 213 8.56 10.54 -11.68
C LEU A 213 7.74 11.73 -12.20
N PHE A 214 7.27 12.59 -11.30
CA PHE A 214 6.57 13.81 -11.67
C PHE A 214 7.44 14.73 -12.54
N GLY A 215 8.73 14.88 -12.20
CA GLY A 215 9.69 15.64 -12.99
C GLY A 215 9.86 15.09 -14.40
N ILE A 216 10.03 13.77 -14.53
CA ILE A 216 10.15 13.08 -15.83
C ILE A 216 8.89 13.29 -16.68
N LEU A 217 7.71 13.09 -16.10
CA LEU A 217 6.43 13.28 -16.79
C LEU A 217 6.22 14.74 -17.21
N SER A 218 6.66 15.68 -16.38
CA SER A 218 6.57 17.11 -16.68
C SER A 218 7.49 17.51 -17.84
N ILE A 219 8.74 17.02 -17.86
CA ILE A 219 9.67 17.25 -18.98
C ILE A 219 9.11 16.65 -20.28
N MET A 220 8.58 15.42 -20.21
CA MET A 220 7.96 14.77 -21.36
C MET A 220 6.76 15.56 -21.88
N ALA A 221 5.89 16.05 -21.00
CA ALA A 221 4.75 16.89 -21.38
C ALA A 221 5.19 18.21 -22.04
N ILE A 222 6.18 18.89 -21.47
CA ILE A 222 6.74 20.14 -22.04
C ILE A 222 7.38 19.87 -23.40
N PHE A 223 8.10 18.76 -23.56
CA PHE A 223 8.70 18.37 -24.83
C PHE A 223 7.62 18.14 -25.91
N LEU A 224 6.57 17.39 -25.59
CA LEU A 224 5.45 17.12 -26.50
C LEU A 224 4.69 18.40 -26.87
N LEU A 225 4.44 19.29 -25.91
CA LEU A 225 3.81 20.59 -26.16
C LEU A 225 4.67 21.45 -27.07
N SER A 226 5.96 21.58 -26.75
CA SER A 226 6.92 22.34 -27.55
C SER A 226 7.00 21.83 -28.99
N PHE A 227 7.01 20.50 -29.16
CA PHE A 227 7.00 19.86 -30.46
C PHE A 227 5.72 20.17 -31.25
N SER A 228 4.54 20.06 -30.61
CA SER A 228 3.25 20.34 -31.26
C SER A 228 3.13 21.79 -31.74
N LEU A 229 3.64 22.74 -30.94
CA LEU A 229 3.64 24.18 -31.28
C LEU A 229 4.58 24.49 -32.45
N ILE A 230 5.75 23.84 -32.51
CA ILE A 230 6.73 24.04 -33.60
C ILE A 230 6.22 23.45 -34.91
N GLU A 231 5.59 22.27 -34.89
CA GLU A 231 5.16 21.60 -36.12
C GLU A 231 3.79 22.04 -36.62
N LYS A 232 3.02 22.84 -35.85
CA LYS A 232 1.60 23.16 -36.11
C LYS A 232 0.75 21.90 -36.36
N ILE A 233 1.17 20.75 -35.85
CA ILE A 233 0.42 19.49 -35.93
C ILE A 233 -0.52 19.45 -34.73
N SER A 234 -1.80 19.15 -34.98
CA SER A 234 -2.79 19.12 -33.90
C SER A 234 -2.41 18.07 -32.85
N PRO A 235 -2.50 18.39 -31.54
CA PRO A 235 -2.14 17.47 -30.46
C PRO A 235 -2.93 16.14 -30.48
N VAL A 236 -4.04 16.10 -31.23
CA VAL A 236 -4.91 14.93 -31.44
C VAL A 236 -4.22 13.79 -32.21
N PHE A 237 -3.20 14.06 -33.03
CA PHE A 237 -2.51 13.00 -33.77
C PHE A 237 -1.57 12.15 -32.90
N LEU A 238 -1.10 12.68 -31.76
CA LEU A 238 -0.20 11.96 -30.85
C LEU A 238 -0.94 11.07 -29.84
N SER A 239 -2.22 11.36 -29.53
CA SER A 239 -3.06 10.49 -28.70
C SER A 239 -3.65 9.31 -29.48
N GLY A 240 -3.66 9.34 -30.81
CA GLY A 240 -4.16 8.27 -31.68
C GLY A 240 -3.38 6.95 -31.61
N CYS A 241 -2.15 6.94 -31.08
CA CYS A 241 -1.37 5.71 -30.93
C CYS A 241 -1.71 4.88 -29.68
N PHE A 242 -2.56 5.38 -28.78
CA PHE A 242 -3.00 4.64 -27.59
C PHE A 242 -4.38 3.97 -27.75
N VAL A 243 -5.08 4.18 -28.87
CA VAL A 243 -6.41 3.61 -29.14
C VAL A 243 -6.36 2.76 -30.41
N TYR A 244 -5.58 1.69 -30.40
CA TYR A 244 -5.72 0.60 -31.37
C TYR A 244 -5.32 -0.73 -30.72
N PHE A 245 -6.17 -1.24 -29.85
CA PHE A 245 -6.27 -2.68 -29.58
C PHE A 245 -7.53 -3.17 -30.32
N PRO A 246 -7.40 -4.02 -31.35
CA PRO A 246 -8.55 -4.62 -32.03
C PRO A 246 -9.22 -5.68 -31.12
N PRO A 247 -10.48 -6.08 -31.44
CA PRO A 247 -11.45 -6.63 -30.49
C PRO A 247 -11.11 -8.00 -29.90
#